data_AF-A0A7W1ZG62-F1
#
_entry.id   AF-A0A7W1ZG62-F1
#
_cell.length_a   1.000
_cell.length_b   1.000
_cell.length_c   1.000
_cell.angle_alpha   90.00
_cell.angle_beta   90.00
_cell.angle_gamma   90.00
#
_symmetry.space_group_name_H-M   'P 1'
#
loop_
_entity.id
_entity.type
_entity.pdbx_description
1 polymer ?
#
loop_
_entity_poly.entity_id
_entity_poly.type
_entity_poly.pdbx_seq_one_letter_code
_entity_poly.pdbx_strand_id
1 'polypeptide(L)'
;MTHRHVTRCAAAVATLVLAAGCGAAQDVADDTSQTSGQPTSDSPSPTTSVPPTSTGSDGLPEGFGDGPEGSGIDRFYNQDIAWEACGDGECADIWVPLDYDDPDGQAITVKAKRQLAGDESSRKGSLLINPGGPGGSGIDYLGFIDLDSSITDVYDVIGFDPRGVATSTPVDCISDEQLDAYVASDPTPDTAAEVQQFQDFWSTLTDGCVANSGPLLEHVSTVEVAKDMDVIRALVGDDKLTYFGASYGTYIGATYAALFPDKVGRLVLDGAVDPLSEPRENAINQAAGFDVALTAYLEDCVASGDCPLGDSVDGARDRLIQLFEEIDADPLPTGDGREVTEGLAFLGVVVPLYSRDTWPYLTTALNEAVDGNGDTLLLLADAYTKRTPDGTYPSNSLEVQSAVNCLDHPEDATLEEIEAGGSDFTEEAPVFGQAAQWWPYACSNWPVQSTEPQPDFSAEGAAPILVVGTTRDPATPYEQSVKLAEELDSGVLLSRDGDGHTAYGAGNSCIDDAINTYLVEGTPPTDGKEC
;
A
#
# COMPACT_ATOMS: atom_id res chain seq x y z
N MET A 1 44.44 36.83 6.65
CA MET A 1 44.01 36.68 5.25
C MET A 1 43.98 35.19 4.94
N THR A 2 42.80 34.74 4.51
CA THR A 2 42.46 33.48 3.80
C THR A 2 42.63 32.13 4.50
N HIS A 3 41.51 31.68 5.08
CA HIS A 3 41.03 30.29 5.15
C HIS A 3 40.83 29.69 3.74
N ARG A 4 40.97 28.37 3.60
CA ARG A 4 40.35 27.59 2.53
C ARG A 4 39.74 26.32 3.14
N HIS A 5 38.41 26.33 3.24
CA HIS A 5 37.57 25.16 3.38
C HIS A 5 37.50 24.45 2.01
N VAL A 6 37.52 23.13 2.04
CA VAL A 6 37.21 22.27 0.89
C VAL A 6 35.76 21.84 1.06
N THR A 7 34.88 22.41 0.25
CA THR A 7 33.51 21.99 0.05
C THR A 7 33.51 20.73 -0.82
N ARG A 8 32.95 19.62 -0.35
CA ARG A 8 32.53 18.51 -1.20
C ARG A 8 31.02 18.58 -1.30
N CYS A 9 30.53 18.91 -2.49
CA CYS A 9 29.11 18.91 -2.82
C CYS A 9 28.59 17.47 -2.85
N ALA A 10 27.44 17.27 -2.22
CA ALA A 10 26.55 16.14 -2.41
C ALA A 10 25.95 16.20 -3.82
N ALA A 11 25.87 15.05 -4.48
CA ALA A 11 25.04 14.81 -5.64
C ALA A 11 24.21 13.57 -5.31
N ALA A 12 23.01 13.78 -4.80
CA ALA A 12 21.94 12.78 -4.80
C ALA A 12 21.07 13.12 -6.02
N VAL A 13 21.01 12.18 -6.95
CA VAL A 13 20.36 12.33 -8.25
C VAL A 13 19.00 11.65 -8.17
N ALA A 14 17.95 12.43 -8.38
CA ALA A 14 16.61 11.98 -8.71
C ALA A 14 16.67 10.99 -9.88
N THR A 15 16.08 9.80 -9.71
CA THR A 15 15.87 8.86 -10.81
C THR A 15 14.44 8.34 -10.80
N LEU A 16 13.54 9.17 -11.32
CA LEU A 16 12.30 8.76 -11.95
C LEU A 16 12.31 9.42 -13.33
N VAL A 17 12.73 8.67 -14.35
CA VAL A 17 12.54 9.06 -15.75
C VAL A 17 12.07 7.85 -16.53
N LEU A 18 10.80 7.94 -16.92
CA LEU A 18 10.11 7.24 -17.99
C LEU A 18 11.00 7.12 -19.24
N ALA A 19 11.17 5.90 -19.72
CA ALA A 19 11.62 5.63 -21.08
C ALA A 19 10.42 5.27 -21.95
N ALA A 20 9.79 6.26 -22.57
CA ALA A 20 8.96 6.09 -23.76
C ALA A 20 9.15 7.31 -24.67
N GLY A 21 9.80 7.07 -25.80
CA GLY A 21 10.30 8.12 -26.70
C GLY A 21 9.24 8.62 -27.68
N CYS A 22 9.16 9.94 -27.81
CA CYS A 22 8.61 10.59 -29.00
C CYS A 22 9.76 10.94 -29.97
N GLY A 23 9.79 10.23 -31.10
CA GLY A 23 10.63 10.58 -32.24
C GLY A 23 10.05 11.77 -32.99
N ALA A 24 10.77 12.90 -32.98
CA ALA A 24 10.51 14.01 -33.89
C ALA A 24 11.12 13.72 -35.26
N ALA A 25 10.31 13.93 -36.31
CA ALA A 25 10.67 13.72 -37.70
C ALA A 25 11.39 14.94 -38.32
N GLN A 26 12.26 14.62 -39.29
CA GLN A 26 12.75 15.42 -40.43
C GLN A 26 13.83 16.50 -40.20
N ASP A 27 15.06 16.26 -40.68
CA ASP A 27 15.47 16.73 -42.03
C ASP A 27 16.80 16.11 -42.56
N VAL A 28 16.68 15.59 -43.79
CA VAL A 28 17.57 15.35 -44.96
C VAL A 28 19.10 15.61 -44.89
N ALA A 29 19.93 14.60 -45.22
CA ALA A 29 20.78 14.53 -46.45
C ALA A 29 21.94 13.47 -46.44
N ASP A 30 21.98 12.67 -47.51
CA ASP A 30 23.10 12.05 -48.27
C ASP A 30 24.14 11.05 -47.65
N ASP A 31 23.93 9.79 -48.06
CA ASP A 31 24.74 8.99 -49.02
C ASP A 31 25.91 8.05 -48.59
N THR A 32 25.77 6.81 -49.08
CA THR A 32 26.73 5.72 -49.38
C THR A 32 27.55 4.96 -48.32
N SER A 33 27.08 3.72 -48.11
CA SER A 33 27.78 2.45 -48.39
C SER A 33 28.73 1.78 -47.37
N GLN A 34 28.46 0.47 -47.24
CA GLN A 34 29.36 -0.68 -46.99
C GLN A 34 29.21 -1.46 -45.67
N THR A 35 29.12 -2.76 -45.91
CA THR A 35 28.85 -3.93 -45.08
C THR A 35 30.02 -4.40 -44.22
N SER A 36 29.73 -4.78 -42.97
CA SER A 36 30.33 -5.85 -42.14
C SER A 36 29.64 -5.77 -40.76
N GLY A 37 29.18 -6.78 -40.02
CA GLY A 37 29.37 -8.22 -40.02
C GLY A 37 29.68 -8.66 -38.58
N GLN A 38 28.68 -9.25 -37.88
CA GLN A 38 28.71 -10.01 -36.59
C GLN A 38 28.77 -9.23 -35.24
N PRO A 39 28.40 -9.86 -34.08
CA PRO A 39 27.11 -10.49 -33.72
C PRO A 39 26.67 -10.18 -32.24
N THR A 40 25.50 -10.68 -31.80
CA THR A 40 25.03 -10.84 -30.39
C THR A 40 24.81 -9.54 -29.57
N SER A 41 23.81 -9.37 -28.70
CA SER A 41 22.97 -10.29 -27.93
C SER A 41 21.63 -9.60 -27.62
N ASP A 42 20.52 -10.24 -27.96
CA ASP A 42 19.22 -9.91 -27.36
C ASP A 42 19.22 -10.47 -25.94
N SER A 43 19.20 -9.58 -24.95
CA SER A 43 18.74 -9.89 -23.60
C SER A 43 17.46 -9.09 -23.37
N PRO A 44 16.29 -9.74 -23.22
CA PRO A 44 15.11 -9.05 -22.70
C PRO A 44 15.35 -8.78 -21.19
N SER A 45 15.08 -7.55 -20.76
CA SER A 45 14.85 -7.25 -19.34
C SER A 45 13.64 -8.07 -18.88
N PRO A 46 13.68 -8.75 -17.73
CA PRO A 46 12.51 -9.43 -17.22
C PRO A 46 11.60 -8.38 -16.58
N THR A 47 10.56 -7.97 -17.29
CA THR A 47 9.31 -7.57 -16.67
C THR A 47 8.70 -8.85 -16.11
N THR A 48 8.71 -9.01 -14.80
CA THR A 48 7.88 -10.00 -14.10
C THR A 48 6.44 -9.55 -14.23
N SER A 49 5.83 -9.91 -15.36
CA SER A 49 4.37 -9.94 -15.49
C SER A 49 3.87 -11.00 -14.52
N VAL A 50 2.90 -10.65 -13.69
CA VAL A 50 2.05 -11.67 -13.06
C VAL A 50 1.39 -12.41 -14.23
N PRO A 51 1.57 -13.73 -14.37
CA PRO A 51 0.89 -14.48 -15.41
C PRO A 51 -0.62 -14.39 -15.16
N PRO A 52 -1.47 -14.42 -16.20
CA PRO A 52 -2.90 -14.62 -16.00
C PRO A 52 -3.10 -15.86 -15.12
N THR A 53 -3.88 -15.70 -14.05
CA THR A 53 -4.05 -16.65 -12.95
C THR A 53 -4.15 -18.08 -13.51
N SER A 54 -3.07 -18.84 -13.32
CA SER A 54 -3.08 -20.24 -13.75
C SER A 54 -4.01 -20.97 -12.79
N THR A 55 -5.20 -21.32 -13.28
CA THR A 55 -6.12 -22.17 -12.50
C THR A 55 -5.41 -23.50 -12.30
N GLY A 56 -5.22 -23.87 -11.03
CA GLY A 56 -4.70 -25.17 -10.65
C GLY A 56 -5.55 -26.30 -11.24
N SER A 57 -5.04 -27.52 -11.23
CA SER A 57 -5.72 -28.68 -11.85
C SER A 57 -7.14 -28.93 -11.34
N ASP A 58 -7.48 -28.38 -10.17
CA ASP A 58 -8.75 -28.53 -9.48
C ASP A 58 -9.65 -27.28 -9.56
N GLY A 59 -9.28 -26.27 -10.36
CA GLY A 59 -10.05 -25.04 -10.55
C GLY A 59 -9.88 -23.98 -9.44
N LEU A 60 -8.97 -24.20 -8.50
CA LEU A 60 -8.55 -23.24 -7.48
C LEU A 60 -7.36 -22.39 -7.97
N PRO A 61 -7.11 -21.23 -7.35
CA PRO A 61 -5.88 -20.46 -7.59
C PRO A 61 -4.59 -21.28 -7.46
N GLU A 62 -3.52 -20.85 -8.13
CA GLU A 62 -2.19 -21.42 -7.93
C GLU A 62 -1.72 -21.21 -6.48
N GLY A 63 -1.02 -22.20 -5.91
CA GLY A 63 -0.51 -22.14 -4.53
C GLY A 63 -1.32 -22.97 -3.52
N PHE A 64 -2.51 -23.43 -3.88
CA PHE A 64 -3.23 -24.43 -3.11
C PHE A 64 -2.57 -25.83 -3.20
N GLY A 65 -2.58 -26.58 -2.09
CA GLY A 65 -2.08 -27.96 -2.07
C GLY A 65 -2.23 -28.69 -0.73
N ASP A 66 -1.66 -29.89 -0.65
CA ASP A 66 -1.70 -30.72 0.57
C ASP A 66 -0.77 -30.21 1.68
N GLY A 67 0.18 -29.33 1.38
CA GLY A 67 1.19 -28.81 2.33
C GLY A 67 2.34 -29.79 2.65
N PRO A 68 3.24 -29.45 3.61
CA PRO A 68 4.42 -30.25 3.96
C PRO A 68 4.08 -31.59 4.62
N GLU A 69 4.87 -32.65 4.50
CA GLU A 69 4.57 -33.93 5.18
C GLU A 69 4.43 -33.76 6.71
N GLY A 70 3.44 -34.42 7.32
CA GLY A 70 3.21 -34.37 8.77
C GLY A 70 1.74 -34.31 9.14
N SER A 71 1.46 -33.86 10.36
CA SER A 71 0.11 -33.62 10.88
C SER A 71 0.09 -32.48 11.89
N GLY A 72 -1.03 -31.79 11.99
CA GLY A 72 -1.22 -30.64 12.87
C GLY A 72 -0.33 -29.45 12.47
N ILE A 73 -0.36 -28.41 13.30
CA ILE A 73 0.35 -27.16 13.02
C ILE A 73 1.88 -27.35 12.88
N ASP A 74 2.44 -28.35 13.56
CA ASP A 74 3.87 -28.67 13.54
C ASP A 74 4.42 -28.95 12.14
N ARG A 75 3.61 -29.42 11.19
CA ARG A 75 4.06 -29.67 9.80
C ARG A 75 4.48 -28.38 9.08
N PHE A 76 3.88 -27.25 9.45
CA PHE A 76 4.21 -25.94 8.88
C PHE A 76 5.41 -25.30 9.59
N TYR A 77 5.53 -25.47 10.90
CA TYR A 77 6.66 -24.92 11.68
C TYR A 77 7.97 -25.69 11.50
N ASN A 78 7.92 -26.94 11.03
CA ASN A 78 9.11 -27.79 10.85
C ASN A 78 9.44 -28.07 9.37
N GLN A 79 8.83 -27.35 8.43
CA GLN A 79 9.19 -27.48 7.01
C GLN A 79 10.58 -26.89 6.74
N ASP A 80 11.22 -27.32 5.66
CA ASP A 80 12.45 -26.68 5.16
C ASP A 80 12.06 -25.64 4.10
N ILE A 81 12.53 -24.39 4.24
CA ILE A 81 12.34 -23.39 3.19
C ILE A 81 13.33 -23.65 2.04
N ALA A 82 12.80 -23.94 0.86
CA ALA A 82 13.58 -24.11 -0.36
C ALA A 82 13.89 -22.74 -1.01
N TRP A 83 14.86 -22.01 -0.46
CA TRP A 83 15.34 -20.75 -1.02
C TRP A 83 16.04 -20.97 -2.37
N GLU A 84 15.62 -20.23 -3.39
CA GLU A 84 16.22 -20.22 -4.72
C GLU A 84 16.63 -18.81 -5.14
N ALA A 85 17.73 -18.69 -5.88
CA ALA A 85 18.19 -17.38 -6.36
C ALA A 85 17.15 -16.73 -7.28
N CYS A 86 16.76 -15.48 -6.99
CA CYS A 86 15.83 -14.69 -7.78
C CYS A 86 16.30 -13.22 -7.87
N GLY A 87 16.75 -12.80 -9.05
CA GLY A 87 17.31 -11.47 -9.23
C GLY A 87 18.55 -11.22 -8.35
N ASP A 88 18.44 -10.27 -7.44
CA ASP A 88 19.47 -9.85 -6.47
C ASP A 88 19.32 -10.49 -5.07
N GLY A 89 18.34 -11.37 -4.87
CA GLY A 89 18.09 -12.04 -3.60
C GLY A 89 17.74 -13.52 -3.76
N GLU A 90 17.06 -14.06 -2.75
CA GLU A 90 16.54 -15.43 -2.75
C GLU A 90 15.03 -15.41 -2.53
N CYS A 91 14.28 -16.23 -3.26
CA CYS A 91 12.84 -16.36 -3.17
C CYS A 91 12.47 -17.75 -2.71
N ALA A 92 11.32 -17.88 -2.05
CA ALA A 92 10.77 -19.16 -1.65
C ALA A 92 9.25 -19.12 -1.55
N ASP A 93 8.66 -20.30 -1.68
CA ASP A 93 7.28 -20.59 -1.32
C ASP A 93 7.27 -21.18 0.09
N ILE A 94 6.50 -20.58 0.99
CA ILE A 94 6.35 -20.99 2.38
C ILE A 94 4.93 -21.52 2.56
N TRP A 95 4.79 -22.78 2.96
CA TRP A 95 3.48 -23.35 3.19
C TRP A 95 2.90 -22.87 4.52
N VAL A 96 1.62 -22.50 4.52
CA VAL A 96 0.82 -22.19 5.70
C VAL A 96 -0.52 -22.91 5.58
N PRO A 97 -1.21 -23.22 6.69
CA PRO A 97 -2.56 -23.77 6.60
C PRO A 97 -3.49 -22.72 5.98
N LEU A 98 -4.44 -23.16 5.15
CA LEU A 98 -5.55 -22.31 4.75
C LEU A 98 -6.31 -21.86 6.00
N ASP A 99 -6.77 -22.85 6.78
CA ASP A 99 -7.50 -22.68 8.04
C ASP A 99 -6.63 -23.11 9.22
N TYR A 100 -6.32 -22.18 10.12
CA TYR A 100 -5.51 -22.45 11.31
C TYR A 100 -6.23 -23.32 12.35
N ASP A 101 -7.57 -23.43 12.31
CA ASP A 101 -8.36 -24.34 13.13
C ASP A 101 -8.41 -25.78 12.55
N ASP A 102 -8.06 -25.95 11.27
CA ASP A 102 -7.89 -27.26 10.60
C ASP A 102 -6.51 -27.40 9.90
N PRO A 103 -5.41 -27.46 10.66
CA PRO A 103 -4.05 -27.55 10.09
C PRO A 103 -3.75 -28.89 9.39
N ASP A 104 -4.63 -29.88 9.49
CA ASP A 104 -4.54 -31.13 8.72
C ASP A 104 -5.25 -31.04 7.36
N GLY A 105 -6.00 -29.95 7.14
CA GLY A 105 -6.72 -29.66 5.91
C GLY A 105 -5.83 -29.12 4.78
N GLN A 106 -6.44 -28.30 3.94
CA GLN A 106 -5.79 -27.72 2.76
C GLN A 106 -4.76 -26.66 3.16
N ALA A 107 -3.67 -26.58 2.41
CA ALA A 107 -2.62 -25.58 2.60
C ALA A 107 -2.57 -24.60 1.42
N ILE A 108 -1.98 -23.44 1.68
CA ILE A 108 -1.68 -22.40 0.69
C ILE A 108 -0.20 -22.02 0.79
N THR A 109 0.31 -21.36 -0.24
CA THR A 109 1.65 -20.77 -0.24
C THR A 109 1.61 -19.26 0.00
N VAL A 110 2.47 -18.83 0.90
CA VAL A 110 2.92 -17.44 1.06
C VAL A 110 4.30 -17.31 0.42
N LYS A 111 4.46 -16.37 -0.50
CA LYS A 111 5.74 -16.13 -1.18
C LYS A 111 6.55 -15.08 -0.43
N ALA A 112 7.86 -15.31 -0.36
CA ALA A 112 8.80 -14.40 0.25
C ALA A 112 10.04 -14.22 -0.61
N LYS A 113 10.62 -13.02 -0.54
CA LYS A 113 11.93 -12.68 -1.05
C LYS A 113 12.79 -12.20 0.11
N ARG A 114 14.03 -12.70 0.20
CA ARG A 114 15.03 -12.23 1.15
C ARG A 114 16.26 -11.66 0.46
N GLN A 115 16.77 -10.57 1.01
CA GLN A 115 18.11 -10.06 0.77
C GLN A 115 18.95 -10.38 2.00
N LEU A 116 20.07 -11.07 1.81
CA LEU A 116 20.95 -11.47 2.92
C LEU A 116 21.70 -10.27 3.49
N ALA A 117 21.98 -10.33 4.79
CA ALA A 117 22.75 -9.31 5.50
C ALA A 117 24.10 -9.05 4.81
N GLY A 118 24.46 -7.77 4.67
CA GLY A 118 25.72 -7.34 4.04
C GLY A 118 26.98 -7.78 4.81
N ASP A 119 26.87 -7.94 6.13
CA ASP A 119 27.94 -8.45 7.02
C ASP A 119 27.45 -9.67 7.82
N GLU A 120 27.65 -10.85 7.24
CA GLU A 120 27.34 -12.15 7.86
C GLU A 120 27.95 -12.29 9.27
N SER A 121 29.10 -11.66 9.55
CA SER A 121 29.78 -11.77 10.84
C SER A 121 29.11 -10.99 11.97
N SER A 122 28.26 -10.01 11.63
CA SER A 122 27.49 -9.20 12.57
C SER A 122 25.97 -9.40 12.46
N ARG A 123 25.52 -10.37 11.64
CA ARG A 123 24.12 -10.73 11.45
C ARG A 123 23.40 -10.94 12.79
N LYS A 124 22.29 -10.23 12.97
CA LYS A 124 21.42 -10.22 14.16
C LYS A 124 20.19 -11.12 14.03
N GLY A 125 19.74 -11.40 12.80
CA GLY A 125 18.51 -12.14 12.53
C GLY A 125 17.91 -11.69 11.21
N SER A 126 16.59 -11.76 11.11
CA SER A 126 15.82 -11.31 9.95
C SER A 126 14.95 -10.10 10.30
N LEU A 127 14.74 -9.20 9.34
CA LEU A 127 13.79 -8.10 9.42
C LEU A 127 12.67 -8.37 8.42
N LEU A 128 11.47 -8.66 8.90
CA LEU A 128 10.29 -8.74 8.03
C LEU A 128 9.78 -7.32 7.73
N ILE A 129 9.41 -7.07 6.48
CA ILE A 129 8.86 -5.79 6.06
C ILE A 129 7.48 -5.95 5.40
N ASN A 130 6.61 -4.96 5.57
CA ASN A 130 5.33 -4.90 4.89
C ASN A 130 4.95 -3.44 4.54
N PRO A 131 4.54 -3.14 3.29
CA PRO A 131 4.18 -1.78 2.86
C PRO A 131 2.78 -1.34 3.32
N GLY A 132 1.95 -2.26 3.81
CA GLY A 132 0.54 -2.05 4.02
C GLY A 132 -0.29 -2.20 2.74
N GLY A 133 -1.25 -1.29 2.55
CA GLY A 133 -2.35 -1.43 1.61
C GLY A 133 -3.70 -1.42 2.35
N PRO A 134 -4.35 -2.57 2.65
CA PRO A 134 -3.92 -3.96 2.36
C PRO A 134 -3.78 -4.27 0.87
N GLY A 135 -3.12 -5.38 0.55
CA GLY A 135 -2.86 -5.79 -0.84
C GLY A 135 -1.51 -5.34 -1.43
N GLY A 136 -0.67 -4.66 -0.65
CA GLY A 136 0.69 -4.33 -1.05
C GLY A 136 1.62 -5.55 -1.00
N SER A 137 2.33 -5.81 -2.10
CA SER A 137 3.37 -6.85 -2.15
C SER A 137 4.58 -6.45 -1.31
N GLY A 138 4.91 -7.26 -0.29
CA GLY A 138 6.14 -7.08 0.48
C GLY A 138 7.40 -7.41 -0.33
N ILE A 139 7.27 -8.32 -1.32
CA ILE A 139 8.36 -8.63 -2.26
C ILE A 139 8.72 -7.41 -3.10
N ASP A 140 7.72 -6.73 -3.68
CA ASP A 140 7.93 -5.47 -4.41
C ASP A 140 8.50 -4.39 -3.49
N TYR A 141 7.95 -4.28 -2.28
CA TYR A 141 8.37 -3.26 -1.32
C TYR A 141 9.85 -3.36 -0.95
N LEU A 142 10.41 -4.56 -0.91
CA LEU A 142 11.85 -4.79 -0.72
C LEU A 142 12.72 -4.09 -1.78
N GLY A 143 12.20 -3.89 -2.99
CA GLY A 143 12.88 -3.13 -4.05
C GLY A 143 12.70 -1.62 -3.96
N PHE A 144 11.78 -1.12 -3.13
CA PHE A 144 11.43 0.30 -3.01
C PHE A 144 11.86 0.94 -1.69
N ILE A 145 11.86 0.19 -0.59
CA ILE A 145 12.27 0.72 0.72
C ILE A 145 13.78 0.99 0.75
N ASP A 146 14.17 2.22 1.10
CA ASP A 146 15.58 2.62 1.24
C ASP A 146 16.01 2.49 2.72
N LEU A 147 16.25 1.26 3.15
CA LEU A 147 16.76 0.98 4.49
C LEU A 147 18.22 1.43 4.62
N ASP A 148 18.55 2.08 5.74
CA ASP A 148 19.93 2.47 6.03
C ASP A 148 20.86 1.25 6.06
N SER A 149 22.10 1.42 5.59
CA SER A 149 23.08 0.34 5.55
C SER A 149 23.33 -0.30 6.93
N SER A 150 23.18 0.45 8.02
CA SER A 150 23.31 -0.10 9.38
C SER A 150 22.26 -1.18 9.69
N ILE A 151 21.11 -1.18 9.01
CA ILE A 151 20.08 -2.22 9.07
C ILE A 151 20.42 -3.35 8.10
N THR A 152 20.63 -3.04 6.81
CA THR A 152 20.85 -4.07 5.77
C THR A 152 22.16 -4.84 5.95
N ASP A 153 23.15 -4.27 6.66
CA ASP A 153 24.40 -4.96 6.97
C ASP A 153 24.21 -6.05 8.03
N VAL A 154 23.18 -5.95 8.90
CA VAL A 154 23.02 -6.84 10.06
C VAL A 154 21.75 -7.68 10.04
N TYR A 155 20.82 -7.43 9.12
CA TYR A 155 19.59 -8.21 8.97
C TYR A 155 19.49 -8.85 7.60
N ASP A 156 19.02 -10.10 7.55
CA ASP A 156 18.39 -10.60 6.32
C ASP A 156 17.03 -9.89 6.20
N VAL A 157 16.85 -9.05 5.19
CA VAL A 157 15.58 -8.32 5.00
C VAL A 157 14.65 -9.18 4.17
N ILE A 158 13.46 -9.44 4.70
CA ILE A 158 12.46 -10.35 4.11
C ILE A 158 11.19 -9.58 3.80
N GLY A 159 10.92 -9.39 2.52
CA GLY A 159 9.61 -8.99 2.02
C GLY A 159 8.77 -10.23 1.75
N PHE A 160 7.54 -10.26 2.23
CA PHE A 160 6.60 -11.36 1.94
C PHE A 160 5.29 -10.79 1.41
N ASP A 161 4.67 -11.53 0.50
CA ASP A 161 3.33 -11.23 0.01
C ASP A 161 2.34 -11.93 0.97
N PRO A 162 1.46 -11.21 1.71
CA PRO A 162 0.48 -11.88 2.55
C PRO A 162 -0.39 -12.87 1.77
N ARG A 163 -1.05 -13.81 2.47
CA ARG A 163 -2.06 -14.68 1.86
C ARG A 163 -3.08 -13.85 1.05
N GLY A 164 -3.42 -14.28 -0.16
CA GLY A 164 -4.26 -13.52 -1.07
C GLY A 164 -3.55 -12.43 -1.89
N VAL A 165 -2.32 -12.06 -1.56
CA VAL A 165 -1.63 -10.91 -2.18
C VAL A 165 -0.67 -11.33 -3.28
N ALA A 166 -0.76 -10.64 -4.41
CA ALA A 166 0.19 -10.68 -5.52
C ALA A 166 0.60 -12.10 -5.92
N THR A 167 1.80 -12.53 -5.55
CA THR A 167 2.34 -13.81 -6.00
C THR A 167 2.12 -14.96 -5.01
N SER A 168 1.73 -14.67 -3.77
CA SER A 168 1.15 -15.69 -2.87
C SER A 168 -0.12 -16.27 -3.45
N THR A 169 -0.65 -17.35 -2.87
CA THR A 169 -1.94 -17.93 -3.32
C THR A 169 -2.98 -16.80 -3.42
N PRO A 170 -3.38 -16.38 -4.64
CA PRO A 170 -3.89 -15.02 -4.81
C PRO A 170 -5.41 -14.96 -4.68
N VAL A 171 -5.90 -13.84 -4.17
CA VAL A 171 -7.28 -13.41 -4.41
C VAL A 171 -7.36 -12.89 -5.84
N ASP A 172 -8.35 -13.36 -6.56
CA ASP A 172 -8.71 -12.94 -7.92
C ASP A 172 -10.24 -12.85 -7.93
N CYS A 173 -10.78 -11.75 -8.45
CA CYS A 173 -12.20 -11.46 -8.44
C CYS A 173 -12.73 -11.19 -9.84
N ILE A 174 -12.18 -10.20 -10.53
CA ILE A 174 -12.72 -9.69 -11.80
C ILE A 174 -11.60 -9.43 -12.82
N SER A 175 -11.96 -9.41 -14.09
CA SER A 175 -10.98 -9.16 -15.17
C SER A 175 -10.43 -7.74 -15.16
N ASP A 176 -9.25 -7.53 -15.77
CA ASP A 176 -8.64 -6.21 -15.96
C ASP A 176 -9.60 -5.19 -16.62
N GLU A 177 -10.44 -5.62 -17.58
CA GLU A 177 -11.44 -4.75 -18.21
C GLU A 177 -12.55 -4.31 -17.23
N GLN A 178 -12.88 -5.18 -16.27
CA GLN A 178 -13.83 -4.84 -15.21
C GLN A 178 -13.18 -3.97 -14.13
N LEU A 179 -11.88 -4.17 -13.84
CA LEU A 179 -11.10 -3.28 -12.97
C LEU A 179 -10.97 -1.88 -13.59
N ASP A 180 -10.80 -1.76 -14.90
CA ASP A 180 -10.83 -0.47 -15.61
C ASP A 180 -12.15 0.27 -15.34
N ALA A 181 -13.27 -0.44 -15.46
CA ALA A 181 -14.59 0.13 -15.20
C ALA A 181 -14.80 0.48 -13.72
N TYR A 182 -14.22 -0.29 -12.80
CA TYR A 182 -14.24 0.00 -11.36
C TYR A 182 -13.51 1.30 -11.03
N VAL A 183 -12.24 1.39 -11.45
CA VAL A 183 -11.37 2.52 -11.14
C VAL A 183 -11.92 3.81 -11.76
N ALA A 184 -12.58 3.71 -12.91
CA ALA A 184 -13.24 4.83 -13.57
C ALA A 184 -14.65 5.15 -13.04
N SER A 185 -15.19 4.37 -12.10
CA SER A 185 -16.53 4.61 -11.55
C SER A 185 -16.59 5.89 -10.73
N ASP A 186 -17.78 6.49 -10.67
CA ASP A 186 -18.05 7.67 -9.84
C ASP A 186 -17.92 7.28 -8.35
N PRO A 187 -16.98 7.89 -7.60
CA PRO A 187 -16.78 7.61 -6.18
C PRO A 187 -17.84 8.28 -5.30
N THR A 188 -18.66 9.17 -5.84
CA THR A 188 -19.59 10.08 -5.17
C THR A 188 -21.04 9.93 -5.65
N PRO A 189 -21.57 8.72 -5.85
CA PRO A 189 -22.86 8.51 -6.52
C PRO A 189 -23.98 9.33 -5.88
N ASP A 190 -24.61 10.22 -6.66
CA ASP A 190 -25.58 11.21 -6.17
C ASP A 190 -26.93 11.17 -6.90
N THR A 191 -27.00 10.40 -7.99
CA THR A 191 -28.23 10.02 -8.67
C THR A 191 -28.60 8.57 -8.44
N ALA A 192 -29.89 8.25 -8.56
CA ALA A 192 -30.37 6.87 -8.47
C ALA A 192 -29.74 5.94 -9.54
N ALA A 193 -29.18 6.50 -10.62
CA ALA A 193 -28.50 5.72 -11.66
C ALA A 193 -27.07 5.38 -11.24
N GLU A 194 -26.28 6.33 -10.72
CA GLU A 194 -24.94 6.02 -10.21
C GLU A 194 -25.01 5.12 -8.98
N VAL A 195 -25.98 5.34 -8.08
CA VAL A 195 -26.17 4.42 -6.94
C VAL A 195 -26.40 3.00 -7.43
N GLN A 196 -27.28 2.78 -8.42
CA GLN A 196 -27.49 1.44 -8.98
C GLN A 196 -26.21 0.88 -9.64
N GLN A 197 -25.45 1.72 -10.36
CA GLN A 197 -24.19 1.30 -10.98
C GLN A 197 -23.16 0.88 -9.93
N PHE A 198 -23.04 1.62 -8.83
CA PHE A 198 -22.18 1.31 -7.71
C PHE A 198 -22.58 -0.03 -7.06
N GLN A 199 -23.88 -0.28 -6.86
CA GLN A 199 -24.36 -1.58 -6.36
C GLN A 199 -24.07 -2.73 -7.31
N ASP A 200 -24.31 -2.55 -8.61
CA ASP A 200 -24.07 -3.56 -9.64
C ASP A 200 -22.57 -3.90 -9.72
N PHE A 201 -21.71 -2.89 -9.57
CA PHE A 201 -20.27 -3.08 -9.49
C PHE A 201 -19.89 -3.95 -8.29
N TRP A 202 -20.30 -3.56 -7.08
CA TRP A 202 -19.97 -4.32 -5.87
C TRP A 202 -20.49 -5.75 -5.92
N SER A 203 -21.70 -5.96 -6.44
CA SER A 203 -22.21 -7.32 -6.67
C SER A 203 -21.32 -8.11 -7.63
N THR A 204 -20.84 -7.49 -8.72
CA THR A 204 -19.97 -8.14 -9.70
C THR A 204 -18.61 -8.48 -9.10
N LEU A 205 -18.00 -7.55 -8.35
CA LEU A 205 -16.74 -7.77 -7.66
C LEU A 205 -16.86 -8.93 -6.67
N THR A 206 -17.86 -8.87 -5.79
CA THR A 206 -18.09 -9.87 -4.75
C THR A 206 -18.38 -11.26 -5.34
N ASP A 207 -19.27 -11.37 -6.32
CA ASP A 207 -19.55 -12.65 -6.99
C ASP A 207 -18.30 -13.21 -7.69
N GLY A 208 -17.51 -12.32 -8.29
CA GLY A 208 -16.22 -12.64 -8.89
C GLY A 208 -15.23 -13.21 -7.86
N CYS A 209 -15.05 -12.54 -6.72
CA CYS A 209 -14.17 -13.01 -5.65
C CYS A 209 -14.57 -14.40 -5.17
N VAL A 210 -15.86 -14.64 -4.92
CA VAL A 210 -16.36 -15.95 -4.49
C VAL A 210 -16.08 -17.03 -5.53
N ALA A 211 -16.29 -16.73 -6.82
CA ALA A 211 -16.12 -17.68 -7.89
C ALA A 211 -14.64 -18.04 -8.15
N ASN A 212 -13.74 -17.05 -8.05
CA ASN A 212 -12.36 -17.16 -8.52
C ASN A 212 -11.36 -17.40 -7.38
N SER A 213 -11.63 -16.94 -6.16
CA SER A 213 -10.77 -17.14 -4.98
C SER A 213 -11.17 -18.37 -4.14
N GLY A 214 -12.43 -18.81 -4.25
CA GLY A 214 -12.91 -20.01 -3.56
C GLY A 214 -12.74 -19.93 -2.03
N PRO A 215 -12.32 -21.02 -1.36
CA PRO A 215 -12.17 -21.05 0.10
C PRO A 215 -11.17 -20.03 0.65
N LEU A 216 -10.25 -19.51 -0.16
CA LEU A 216 -9.28 -18.50 0.29
C LEU A 216 -9.99 -17.25 0.84
N LEU A 217 -11.15 -16.90 0.28
CA LEU A 217 -11.85 -15.66 0.61
C LEU A 217 -12.29 -15.57 2.07
N GLU A 218 -12.46 -16.71 2.75
CA GLU A 218 -12.80 -16.79 4.18
C GLU A 218 -11.57 -16.64 5.10
N HIS A 219 -10.38 -16.71 4.51
CA HIS A 219 -9.12 -16.95 5.21
C HIS A 219 -8.05 -15.91 4.90
N VAL A 220 -8.40 -14.68 4.51
CA VAL A 220 -7.45 -13.59 4.24
C VAL A 220 -7.41 -12.52 5.34
N SER A 221 -7.84 -12.85 6.55
CA SER A 221 -7.89 -11.90 7.66
C SER A 221 -6.50 -11.49 8.17
N THR A 222 -6.37 -10.32 8.80
CA THR A 222 -5.12 -9.87 9.43
C THR A 222 -4.61 -10.85 10.47
N VAL A 223 -5.53 -11.46 11.23
CA VAL A 223 -5.20 -12.44 12.28
C VAL A 223 -4.44 -13.62 11.67
N GLU A 224 -4.88 -14.11 10.52
CA GLU A 224 -4.21 -15.22 9.85
C GLU A 224 -2.89 -14.79 9.20
N VAL A 225 -2.81 -13.58 8.64
CA VAL A 225 -1.52 -13.02 8.17
C VAL A 225 -0.50 -12.92 9.32
N ALA A 226 -0.94 -12.52 10.52
CA ALA A 226 -0.08 -12.48 11.70
C ALA A 226 0.36 -13.90 12.15
N LYS A 227 -0.50 -14.91 12.00
CA LYS A 227 -0.11 -16.31 12.22
C LYS A 227 0.88 -16.80 11.15
N ASP A 228 0.74 -16.38 9.90
CA ASP A 228 1.70 -16.68 8.82
C ASP A 228 3.08 -16.09 9.16
N MET A 229 3.11 -14.84 9.65
CA MET A 229 4.35 -14.20 10.10
C MET A 229 5.05 -14.99 11.21
N ASP A 230 4.31 -15.63 12.12
CA ASP A 230 4.92 -16.46 13.16
C ASP A 230 5.51 -17.77 12.61
N VAL A 231 4.89 -18.35 11.57
CA VAL A 231 5.45 -19.47 10.81
C VAL A 231 6.76 -19.02 10.14
N ILE A 232 6.75 -17.89 9.41
CA ILE A 232 7.94 -17.34 8.76
C ILE A 232 9.06 -17.10 9.78
N ARG A 233 8.77 -16.41 10.89
CA ARG A 233 9.73 -16.16 11.98
C ARG A 233 10.38 -17.46 12.47
N ALA A 234 9.58 -18.48 12.73
CA ALA A 234 10.09 -19.77 13.20
C ALA A 234 11.02 -20.43 12.17
N LEU A 235 10.65 -20.41 10.90
CA LEU A 235 11.38 -21.09 9.83
C LEU A 235 12.69 -20.38 9.44
N VAL A 236 12.77 -19.06 9.59
CA VAL A 236 14.02 -18.31 9.43
C VAL A 236 14.94 -18.41 10.65
N GLY A 237 14.47 -19.09 11.71
CA GLY A 237 15.25 -19.45 12.89
C GLY A 237 15.36 -18.35 13.95
N ASP A 238 14.50 -17.33 13.91
CA ASP A 238 14.54 -16.22 14.85
C ASP A 238 13.63 -16.49 16.06
N ASP A 239 14.14 -16.38 17.29
CA ASP A 239 13.34 -16.58 18.51
C ASP A 239 12.25 -15.51 18.70
N LYS A 240 12.51 -14.29 18.21
CA LYS A 240 11.65 -13.11 18.33
C LYS A 240 11.55 -12.43 16.97
N LEU A 241 10.38 -11.87 16.65
CA LEU A 241 10.16 -11.12 15.42
C LEU A 241 10.84 -9.73 15.50
N THR A 242 11.58 -9.40 14.44
CA THR A 242 11.94 -8.02 14.10
C THR A 242 11.17 -7.62 12.84
N TYR A 243 10.41 -6.53 12.90
CA TYR A 243 9.43 -6.17 11.89
C TYR A 243 9.35 -4.65 11.67
N PHE A 244 9.20 -4.27 10.41
CA PHE A 244 8.86 -2.91 9.99
C PHE A 244 7.58 -2.96 9.15
N GLY A 245 6.49 -2.42 9.69
CA GLY A 245 5.22 -2.30 8.98
C GLY A 245 4.92 -0.84 8.72
N ALA A 246 4.61 -0.50 7.48
CA ALA A 246 4.08 0.80 7.09
C ALA A 246 2.57 0.72 6.88
N SER A 247 1.84 1.81 7.17
CA SER A 247 0.42 1.92 6.83
C SER A 247 -0.41 0.76 7.44
N TYR A 248 -1.26 0.09 6.66
CA TYR A 248 -1.95 -1.14 7.09
C TYR A 248 -1.00 -2.24 7.64
N GLY A 249 0.28 -2.26 7.25
CA GLY A 249 1.29 -3.15 7.84
C GLY A 249 1.49 -2.90 9.34
N THR A 250 1.12 -1.72 9.86
CA THR A 250 1.07 -1.45 11.29
C THR A 250 -0.03 -2.24 12.01
N TYR A 251 -1.19 -2.42 11.36
CA TYR A 251 -2.27 -3.25 11.88
C TYR A 251 -1.87 -4.73 11.94
N ILE A 252 -1.18 -5.22 10.90
CA ILE A 252 -0.56 -6.56 10.91
C ILE A 252 0.42 -6.70 12.09
N GLY A 253 1.29 -5.71 12.29
CA GLY A 253 2.28 -5.71 13.38
C GLY A 253 1.65 -5.68 14.77
N ALA A 254 0.63 -4.85 14.97
CA ALA A 254 -0.14 -4.79 16.21
C ALA A 254 -0.89 -6.11 16.49
N THR A 255 -1.49 -6.70 15.46
CA THR A 255 -2.16 -8.01 15.55
C THR A 255 -1.17 -9.11 15.91
N TYR A 256 0.03 -9.12 15.31
CA TYR A 256 1.09 -10.05 15.70
C TYR A 256 1.49 -9.87 17.17
N ALA A 257 1.65 -8.63 17.63
CA ALA A 257 2.01 -8.34 19.02
C ALA A 257 0.93 -8.81 20.00
N ALA A 258 -0.35 -8.64 19.64
CA ALA A 258 -1.50 -9.09 20.41
C ALA A 258 -1.57 -10.63 20.53
N LEU A 259 -1.33 -11.35 19.43
CA LEU A 259 -1.39 -12.82 19.39
C LEU A 259 -0.14 -13.48 19.99
N PHE A 260 1.02 -12.85 19.83
CA PHE A 260 2.32 -13.43 20.18
C PHE A 260 3.22 -12.43 20.94
N PRO A 261 2.78 -11.85 22.08
CA PRO A 261 3.55 -10.83 22.80
C PRO A 261 4.92 -11.35 23.25
N ASP A 262 4.99 -12.61 23.68
CA ASP A 262 6.22 -13.31 24.05
C ASP A 262 7.17 -13.57 22.87
N LYS A 263 6.76 -13.30 21.63
CA LYS A 263 7.59 -13.40 20.42
C LYS A 263 7.86 -12.05 19.77
N VAL A 264 7.42 -10.95 20.37
CA VAL A 264 7.81 -9.59 19.97
C VAL A 264 9.27 -9.32 20.34
N GLY A 265 10.05 -8.88 19.35
CA GLY A 265 11.44 -8.46 19.50
C GLY A 265 11.59 -6.96 19.27
N ARG A 266 11.55 -6.52 18.00
CA ARG A 266 11.67 -5.11 17.59
C ARG A 266 10.64 -4.80 16.51
N LEU A 267 9.59 -4.06 16.84
CA LEU A 267 8.50 -3.73 15.92
C LEU A 267 8.47 -2.22 15.71
N VAL A 268 8.57 -1.79 14.46
CA VAL A 268 8.36 -0.41 14.02
C VAL A 268 7.07 -0.36 13.22
N LEU A 269 6.13 0.46 13.68
CA LEU A 269 4.81 0.65 13.10
C LEU A 269 4.72 2.11 12.61
N ASP A 270 4.95 2.36 11.33
CA ASP A 270 5.08 3.70 10.75
C ASP A 270 3.85 4.11 9.89
N GLY A 271 3.17 5.20 10.27
CA GLY A 271 1.86 5.54 9.72
C GLY A 271 0.81 4.58 10.26
N ALA A 272 0.48 4.72 11.55
CA ALA A 272 -0.24 3.70 12.28
C ALA A 272 -1.74 3.70 12.02
N VAL A 273 -2.30 2.51 11.89
CA VAL A 273 -3.74 2.26 11.89
C VAL A 273 -4.19 1.96 13.31
N ASP A 274 -5.25 2.62 13.76
CA ASP A 274 -5.94 2.32 15.02
C ASP A 274 -6.78 1.03 14.85
N PRO A 275 -6.39 -0.10 15.46
CA PRO A 275 -7.06 -1.39 15.28
C PRO A 275 -8.48 -1.42 15.86
N LEU A 276 -8.82 -0.46 16.73
CA LEU A 276 -10.10 -0.39 17.42
C LEU A 276 -11.03 0.66 16.80
N SER A 277 -10.62 1.32 15.72
CA SER A 277 -11.46 2.31 15.04
C SER A 277 -12.62 1.63 14.33
N GLU A 278 -13.84 2.10 14.61
CA GLU A 278 -15.04 1.65 13.92
C GLU A 278 -14.98 2.07 12.43
N PRO A 279 -15.51 1.26 11.49
CA PRO A 279 -15.33 1.49 10.05
C PRO A 279 -15.74 2.89 9.59
N ARG A 280 -16.90 3.37 10.07
CA ARG A 280 -17.39 4.73 9.79
C ARG A 280 -16.44 5.81 10.34
N GLU A 281 -15.98 5.68 11.58
CA GLU A 281 -15.07 6.65 12.19
C GLU A 281 -13.76 6.70 11.40
N ASN A 282 -13.22 5.53 11.03
CA ASN A 282 -12.02 5.43 10.22
C ASN A 282 -12.18 6.13 8.86
N ALA A 283 -13.32 5.94 8.18
CA ALA A 283 -13.62 6.60 6.91
C ALA A 283 -13.67 8.13 7.04
N ILE A 284 -14.33 8.67 8.07
CA ILE A 284 -14.36 10.12 8.33
C ILE A 284 -12.96 10.65 8.64
N ASN A 285 -12.23 9.97 9.52
CA ASN A 285 -10.89 10.39 9.94
C ASN A 285 -9.93 10.42 8.75
N GLN A 286 -9.96 9.42 7.87
CA GLN A 286 -9.12 9.39 6.69
C GLN A 286 -9.49 10.53 5.71
N ALA A 287 -10.78 10.77 5.48
CA ALA A 287 -11.21 11.90 4.65
C ALA A 287 -10.70 13.24 5.20
N ALA A 288 -10.80 13.44 6.51
CA ALA A 288 -10.25 14.62 7.19
C ALA A 288 -8.73 14.71 7.08
N GLY A 289 -8.01 13.58 7.15
CA GLY A 289 -6.57 13.51 6.92
C GLY A 289 -6.19 14.01 5.52
N PHE A 290 -6.87 13.52 4.48
CA PHE A 290 -6.69 14.03 3.12
C PHE A 290 -7.05 15.51 2.99
N ASP A 291 -8.05 15.99 3.72
CA ASP A 291 -8.40 17.41 3.74
C ASP A 291 -7.30 18.30 4.34
N VAL A 292 -6.64 17.82 5.40
CA VAL A 292 -5.45 18.44 5.99
C VAL A 292 -4.31 18.50 4.98
N ALA A 293 -4.01 17.39 4.30
CA ALA A 293 -2.94 17.35 3.29
C ALA A 293 -3.26 18.22 2.07
N LEU A 294 -4.51 18.23 1.61
CA LEU A 294 -4.97 19.11 0.54
C LEU A 294 -4.80 20.58 0.95
N THR A 295 -5.17 20.93 2.18
CA THR A 295 -4.99 22.30 2.69
C THR A 295 -3.51 22.70 2.67
N ALA A 296 -2.60 21.82 3.12
CA ALA A 296 -1.17 22.07 3.08
C ALA A 296 -0.64 22.25 1.64
N TYR A 297 -1.13 21.42 0.70
CA TYR A 297 -0.83 21.58 -0.72
C TYR A 297 -1.33 22.92 -1.27
N LEU A 298 -2.58 23.29 -0.99
CA LEU A 298 -3.18 24.54 -1.48
C LEU A 298 -2.46 25.77 -0.91
N GLU A 299 -2.03 25.74 0.35
CA GLU A 299 -1.19 26.78 0.95
C GLU A 299 0.14 26.94 0.20
N ASP A 300 0.84 25.84 -0.10
CA ASP A 300 2.10 25.84 -0.86
C ASP A 300 1.90 26.33 -2.30
N CYS A 301 0.85 25.81 -2.96
CA CYS A 301 0.45 26.18 -4.31
C CYS A 301 0.17 27.69 -4.41
N VAL A 302 -0.67 28.24 -3.55
CA VAL A 302 -1.01 29.68 -3.53
C VAL A 302 0.22 30.52 -3.18
N ALA A 303 1.04 30.09 -2.22
CA ALA A 303 2.26 30.81 -1.84
C ALA A 303 3.30 30.86 -2.98
N SER A 304 3.29 29.88 -3.90
CA SER A 304 4.15 29.87 -5.08
C SER A 304 3.80 30.98 -6.09
N GLY A 305 2.54 31.44 -6.10
CA GLY A 305 2.03 32.54 -6.92
C GLY A 305 1.48 32.15 -8.30
N ASP A 306 1.63 30.90 -8.73
CA ASP A 306 1.17 30.38 -10.02
C ASP A 306 0.18 29.20 -9.84
N CYS A 307 -0.63 29.22 -8.79
CA CYS A 307 -1.56 28.13 -8.48
C CYS A 307 -2.71 28.07 -9.51
N PRO A 308 -2.93 26.93 -10.21
CA PRO A 308 -3.97 26.81 -11.24
C PRO A 308 -5.39 27.06 -10.73
N LEU A 309 -5.61 26.81 -9.45
CA LEU A 309 -6.93 26.81 -8.83
C LEU A 309 -7.36 28.19 -8.30
N GLY A 310 -6.42 29.13 -8.12
CA GLY A 310 -6.74 30.48 -7.64
C GLY A 310 -5.64 31.12 -6.80
N ASP A 311 -5.94 32.28 -6.19
CA ASP A 311 -4.99 33.10 -5.41
C ASP A 311 -5.24 33.07 -3.89
N SER A 312 -6.15 32.21 -3.43
CA SER A 312 -6.46 31.96 -2.02
C SER A 312 -6.79 30.50 -1.79
N VAL A 313 -6.54 29.99 -0.58
CA VAL A 313 -6.76 28.57 -0.22
C VAL A 313 -8.24 28.20 -0.39
N ASP A 314 -9.15 28.97 0.20
CA ASP A 314 -10.60 28.72 0.09
C ASP A 314 -11.08 28.76 -1.37
N GLY A 315 -10.64 29.77 -2.13
CA GLY A 315 -11.02 29.88 -3.54
C GLY A 315 -10.46 28.74 -4.41
N ALA A 316 -9.24 28.27 -4.09
CA ALA A 316 -8.62 27.15 -4.78
C ALA A 316 -9.34 25.83 -4.48
N ARG A 317 -9.77 25.63 -3.23
CA ARG A 317 -10.61 24.50 -2.82
C ARG A 317 -11.95 24.51 -3.54
N ASP A 318 -12.65 25.65 -3.55
CA ASP A 318 -13.93 25.79 -4.27
C ASP A 318 -13.75 25.51 -5.77
N ARG A 319 -12.64 25.94 -6.37
CA ARG A 319 -12.34 25.66 -7.78
C ARG A 319 -12.07 24.17 -8.02
N LEU A 320 -11.44 23.47 -7.07
CA LEU A 320 -11.22 22.02 -7.18
C LEU A 320 -12.55 21.25 -7.11
N ILE A 321 -13.44 21.62 -6.20
CA ILE A 321 -14.80 21.03 -6.12
C ILE A 321 -15.53 21.24 -7.45
N GLN A 322 -15.52 22.47 -7.97
CA GLN A 322 -16.14 22.77 -9.27
C GLN A 322 -15.49 21.99 -10.42
N LEU A 323 -14.17 21.75 -10.36
CA LEU A 323 -13.49 20.95 -11.37
C LEU A 323 -13.96 19.50 -11.35
N PHE A 324 -14.17 18.89 -10.17
CA PHE A 324 -14.75 17.55 -10.09
C PHE A 324 -16.18 17.51 -10.66
N GLU A 325 -17.04 18.47 -10.30
CA GLU A 325 -18.40 18.59 -10.88
C GLU A 325 -18.38 18.76 -12.42
N GLU A 326 -17.39 19.47 -12.96
CA GLU A 326 -17.19 19.62 -14.41
C GLU A 326 -16.77 18.29 -15.07
N ILE A 327 -15.87 17.54 -14.42
CA ILE A 327 -15.35 16.25 -14.91
C ILE A 327 -16.41 15.15 -14.84
N ASP A 328 -17.22 15.12 -13.78
CA ASP A 328 -18.35 14.20 -13.66
C ASP A 328 -19.35 14.37 -14.82
N ALA A 329 -19.69 15.63 -15.12
CA ALA A 329 -20.62 15.94 -16.20
C ALA A 329 -20.04 15.73 -17.63
N ASP A 330 -18.74 15.98 -17.83
CA ASP A 330 -18.05 15.87 -19.12
C ASP A 330 -16.58 15.42 -18.91
N PRO A 331 -16.32 14.09 -18.91
CA PRO A 331 -14.99 13.53 -18.66
C PRO A 331 -13.88 14.14 -19.52
N LEU A 332 -12.70 14.33 -18.96
CA LEU A 332 -11.60 15.00 -19.67
C LEU A 332 -10.98 14.08 -20.72
N PRO A 333 -10.73 14.56 -21.94
CA PRO A 333 -10.01 13.79 -22.94
C PRO A 333 -8.52 13.69 -22.59
N THR A 334 -7.88 12.61 -23.06
CA THR A 334 -6.43 12.43 -23.02
C THR A 334 -5.85 12.18 -24.41
N GLY A 335 -4.52 12.27 -24.53
CA GLY A 335 -3.79 11.96 -25.75
C GLY A 335 -3.78 10.47 -26.13
N ASP A 336 -4.02 9.56 -25.18
CA ASP A 336 -4.07 8.11 -25.41
C ASP A 336 -5.48 7.59 -25.79
N GLY A 337 -6.50 8.45 -25.70
CA GLY A 337 -7.87 8.17 -26.08
C GLY A 337 -8.75 7.61 -24.97
N ARG A 338 -8.22 7.46 -23.74
CA ARG A 338 -9.05 7.29 -22.54
C ARG A 338 -9.68 8.63 -22.14
N GLU A 339 -10.75 8.55 -21.37
CA GLU A 339 -11.35 9.72 -20.74
C GLU A 339 -11.10 9.63 -19.25
N VAL A 340 -10.77 10.76 -18.62
CA VAL A 340 -10.64 10.87 -17.18
C VAL A 340 -12.01 11.20 -16.63
N THR A 341 -12.65 10.18 -16.04
CA THR A 341 -13.88 10.31 -15.25
C THR A 341 -13.57 10.92 -13.88
N GLU A 342 -14.61 11.21 -13.09
CA GLU A 342 -14.43 11.70 -11.72
C GLU A 342 -13.60 10.74 -10.87
N GLY A 343 -13.83 9.42 -10.94
CA GLY A 343 -13.04 8.43 -10.19
C GLY A 343 -11.55 8.47 -10.52
N LEU A 344 -11.20 8.60 -11.80
CA LEU A 344 -9.80 8.73 -12.23
C LEU A 344 -9.21 10.08 -11.81
N ALA A 345 -9.97 11.17 -11.88
CA ALA A 345 -9.53 12.48 -11.41
C ALA A 345 -9.32 12.48 -9.89
N PHE A 346 -10.22 11.86 -9.14
CA PHE A 346 -10.17 11.73 -7.69
C PHE A 346 -8.87 11.04 -7.27
N LEU A 347 -8.56 9.89 -7.86
CA LEU A 347 -7.27 9.21 -7.65
C LEU A 347 -6.09 10.07 -8.08
N GLY A 348 -6.18 10.74 -9.24
CA GLY A 348 -5.14 11.65 -9.71
C GLY A 348 -4.82 12.80 -8.74
N VAL A 349 -5.79 13.23 -7.92
CA VAL A 349 -5.62 14.25 -6.87
C VAL A 349 -5.17 13.64 -5.54
N VAL A 350 -5.75 12.52 -5.13
CA VAL A 350 -5.46 11.83 -3.85
C VAL A 350 -4.01 11.36 -3.79
N VAL A 351 -3.50 10.79 -4.89
CA VAL A 351 -2.21 10.08 -4.91
C VAL A 351 -1.02 11.01 -4.62
N PRO A 352 -0.93 12.21 -5.23
CA PRO A 352 0.11 13.16 -4.85
C PRO A 352 0.04 13.67 -3.41
N LEU A 353 -1.09 13.55 -2.70
CA LEU A 353 -1.19 14.04 -1.32
C LEU A 353 -0.44 13.15 -0.33
N TYR A 354 -0.09 11.91 -0.71
CA TYR A 354 0.73 11.00 0.09
C TYR A 354 2.15 11.52 0.34
N SER A 355 2.67 12.42 -0.50
CA SER A 355 4.02 12.96 -0.33
C SER A 355 4.13 14.39 -0.80
N ARG A 356 4.82 15.23 -0.03
CA ARG A 356 5.13 16.60 -0.47
C ARG A 356 5.98 16.64 -1.75
N ASP A 357 6.79 15.61 -1.98
CA ASP A 357 7.66 15.54 -3.17
C ASP A 357 6.87 15.36 -4.47
N THR A 358 5.60 14.93 -4.39
CA THR A 358 4.74 14.74 -5.56
C THR A 358 3.80 15.91 -5.85
N TRP A 359 3.75 16.93 -4.98
CA TRP A 359 2.95 18.15 -5.21
C TRP A 359 3.24 18.88 -6.53
N PRO A 360 4.48 18.93 -7.06
CA PRO A 360 4.71 19.49 -8.39
C PRO A 360 3.93 18.77 -9.50
N TYR A 361 3.77 17.44 -9.41
CA TYR A 361 2.96 16.69 -10.37
C TYR A 361 1.47 16.98 -10.22
N LEU A 362 0.98 17.16 -8.98
CA LEU A 362 -0.40 17.60 -8.75
C LEU A 362 -0.66 18.97 -9.37
N THR A 363 0.25 19.92 -9.19
CA THR A 363 0.13 21.24 -9.82
C THR A 363 0.14 21.15 -11.35
N THR A 364 0.94 20.27 -11.94
CA THR A 364 0.88 20.01 -13.39
C THR A 364 -0.46 19.43 -13.81
N ALA A 365 -0.95 18.39 -13.12
CA ALA A 365 -2.24 17.77 -13.38
C ALA A 365 -3.40 18.77 -13.31
N LEU A 366 -3.43 19.61 -12.28
CA LEU A 366 -4.50 20.60 -12.11
C LEU A 366 -4.43 21.73 -13.13
N ASN A 367 -3.24 22.16 -13.55
CA ASN A 367 -3.10 23.11 -14.67
C ASN A 367 -3.67 22.53 -15.97
N GLU A 368 -3.30 21.28 -16.30
CA GLU A 368 -3.78 20.60 -17.51
C GLU A 368 -5.30 20.38 -17.46
N ALA A 369 -5.83 19.94 -16.33
CA ALA A 369 -7.25 19.68 -16.15
C ALA A 369 -8.09 20.95 -16.30
N VAL A 370 -7.64 22.08 -15.73
CA VAL A 370 -8.29 23.38 -15.91
C VAL A 370 -8.29 23.83 -17.38
N ASP A 371 -7.27 23.45 -18.15
CA ASP A 371 -7.17 23.69 -19.59
C ASP A 371 -7.90 22.63 -20.45
N GLY A 372 -8.58 21.66 -19.84
CA GLY A 372 -9.37 20.63 -20.50
C GLY A 372 -8.59 19.40 -20.96
N ASN A 373 -7.47 19.08 -20.32
CA ASN A 373 -6.65 17.89 -20.60
C ASN A 373 -6.47 17.02 -19.34
N GLY A 374 -6.81 15.73 -19.44
CA GLY A 374 -6.69 14.76 -18.34
C GLY A 374 -5.36 13.98 -18.25
N ASP A 375 -4.39 14.21 -19.15
CA ASP A 375 -3.19 13.37 -19.30
C ASP A 375 -2.44 13.09 -17.98
N THR A 376 -2.09 14.12 -17.20
CA THR A 376 -1.33 13.90 -15.95
C THR A 376 -2.21 13.36 -14.82
N LEU A 377 -3.52 13.67 -14.77
CA LEU A 377 -4.43 13.02 -13.83
C LEU A 377 -4.52 11.52 -14.09
N LEU A 378 -4.63 11.13 -15.36
CA LEU A 378 -4.66 9.73 -15.78
C LEU A 378 -3.36 9.01 -15.41
N LEU A 379 -2.21 9.65 -15.67
CA LEU A 379 -0.90 9.10 -15.30
C LEU A 379 -0.79 8.82 -13.80
N LEU A 380 -1.29 9.74 -12.96
CA LEU A 380 -1.25 9.60 -11.50
C LEU A 380 -2.21 8.49 -11.01
N ALA A 381 -3.40 8.39 -11.59
CA ALA A 381 -4.35 7.32 -11.30
C ALA A 381 -3.81 5.93 -11.70
N ASP A 382 -3.21 5.82 -12.90
CA ASP A 382 -2.58 4.59 -13.37
C ASP A 382 -1.38 4.20 -12.49
N ALA A 383 -0.58 5.18 -12.05
CA ALA A 383 0.55 4.93 -11.16
C ALA A 383 0.11 4.33 -9.81
N TYR A 384 -1.00 4.81 -9.26
CA TYR A 384 -1.55 4.29 -8.00
C TYR A 384 -2.15 2.91 -8.14
N THR A 385 -2.93 2.70 -9.19
CA THR A 385 -3.58 1.40 -9.45
C THR A 385 -2.64 0.39 -10.09
N LYS A 386 -1.40 0.79 -10.38
CA LYS A 386 -0.37 0.01 -11.10
C LYS A 386 -0.82 -0.45 -12.49
N ARG A 387 -1.83 0.19 -13.08
CA ARG A 387 -2.32 -0.12 -14.43
C ARG A 387 -1.22 0.14 -15.45
N THR A 388 -0.94 -0.83 -16.32
CA THR A 388 0.08 -0.68 -17.36
C THR A 388 -0.52 -0.17 -18.68
N PRO A 389 0.29 0.34 -19.62
CA PRO A 389 -0.22 0.88 -20.89
C PRO A 389 -0.97 -0.11 -21.79
N ASP A 390 -0.80 -1.43 -21.57
CA ASP A 390 -1.56 -2.44 -22.32
C ASP A 390 -2.92 -2.79 -21.70
N GLY A 391 -3.26 -2.14 -20.57
CA GLY A 391 -4.51 -2.30 -19.85
C GLY A 391 -4.50 -3.38 -18.78
N THR A 392 -3.35 -4.01 -18.51
CA THR A 392 -3.24 -5.04 -17.47
C THR A 392 -2.95 -4.45 -16.08
N TYR A 393 -3.43 -5.15 -15.05
CA TYR A 393 -3.13 -4.87 -13.64
C TYR A 393 -2.20 -5.96 -13.08
N PRO A 394 -0.89 -5.71 -12.97
CA PRO A 394 0.07 -6.67 -12.43
C PRO A 394 -0.04 -6.85 -10.91
N SER A 395 -1.00 -6.17 -10.27
CA SER A 395 -1.26 -6.24 -8.84
C SER A 395 -2.75 -6.42 -8.62
N ASN A 396 -3.11 -7.31 -7.70
CA ASN A 396 -4.49 -7.54 -7.26
C ASN A 396 -4.84 -6.71 -6.03
N SER A 397 -4.13 -5.61 -5.76
CA SER A 397 -4.25 -4.87 -4.50
C SER A 397 -5.64 -4.30 -4.27
N LEU A 398 -6.34 -3.85 -5.32
CA LEU A 398 -7.71 -3.32 -5.23
C LEU A 398 -8.72 -4.39 -4.79
N GLU A 399 -8.56 -5.61 -5.29
CA GLU A 399 -9.41 -6.76 -4.98
C GLU A 399 -9.14 -7.26 -3.55
N VAL A 400 -7.85 -7.40 -3.20
CA VAL A 400 -7.43 -7.77 -1.85
C VAL A 400 -7.90 -6.75 -0.83
N GLN A 401 -7.77 -5.45 -1.13
CA GLN A 401 -8.13 -4.40 -0.19
C GLN A 401 -9.59 -4.54 0.25
N SER A 402 -10.49 -4.84 -0.69
CA SER A 402 -11.90 -5.12 -0.38
C SER A 402 -12.05 -6.39 0.46
N ALA A 403 -11.42 -7.49 0.03
CA ALA A 403 -11.55 -8.77 0.72
C ALA A 403 -11.05 -8.73 2.16
N VAL A 404 -9.89 -8.13 2.37
CA VAL A 404 -9.23 -8.07 3.67
C VAL A 404 -9.94 -7.10 4.61
N ASN A 405 -10.22 -5.86 4.16
CA ASN A 405 -10.89 -4.87 5.00
C ASN A 405 -12.26 -5.35 5.48
N CYS A 406 -13.02 -6.06 4.64
CA CYS A 406 -14.34 -6.55 5.02
C CYS A 406 -14.31 -7.76 5.97
N LEU A 407 -13.21 -8.52 6.02
CA LEU A 407 -13.00 -9.54 7.04
C LEU A 407 -12.54 -8.95 8.38
N ASP A 408 -11.68 -7.93 8.33
CA ASP A 408 -11.12 -7.29 9.52
C ASP A 408 -12.14 -6.37 10.20
N HIS A 409 -12.94 -5.66 9.40
CA HIS A 409 -13.89 -4.63 9.83
C HIS A 409 -15.27 -4.91 9.22
N PRO A 410 -16.01 -5.90 9.77
CA PRO A 410 -17.37 -6.19 9.29
C PRO A 410 -18.27 -4.98 9.51
N GLU A 411 -19.09 -4.66 8.50
CA GLU A 411 -20.01 -3.53 8.49
C GLU A 411 -21.44 -4.03 8.28
N ASP A 412 -22.42 -3.40 8.92
CA ASP A 412 -23.85 -3.73 8.79
C ASP A 412 -24.72 -2.53 8.40
N ALA A 413 -24.12 -1.39 8.09
CA ALA A 413 -24.78 -0.21 7.56
C ALA A 413 -25.67 -0.52 6.34
N THR A 414 -26.89 -0.01 6.37
CA THR A 414 -27.83 -0.08 5.25
C THR A 414 -27.54 1.01 4.22
N LEU A 415 -27.99 0.81 2.98
CA LEU A 415 -27.93 1.86 1.95
C LEU A 415 -28.59 3.17 2.41
N GLU A 416 -29.73 3.09 3.10
CA GLU A 416 -30.44 4.27 3.63
C GLU A 416 -29.60 5.02 4.66
N GLU A 417 -28.87 4.32 5.52
CA GLU A 417 -27.97 4.92 6.51
C GLU A 417 -26.75 5.56 5.85
N ILE A 418 -26.21 4.92 4.81
CA ILE A 418 -25.10 5.47 4.01
C ILE A 418 -25.58 6.75 3.32
N GLU A 419 -26.66 6.71 2.55
CA GLU A 419 -27.22 7.89 1.84
C GLU A 419 -27.59 9.04 2.80
N ALA A 420 -28.12 8.74 4.00
CA ALA A 420 -28.50 9.75 4.98
C ALA A 420 -27.31 10.34 5.77
N GLY A 421 -26.19 9.61 5.85
CA GLY A 421 -25.06 9.90 6.72
C GLY A 421 -23.91 10.69 6.07
N GLY A 422 -24.18 11.49 5.04
CA GLY A 422 -23.13 12.20 4.28
C GLY A 422 -22.72 13.58 4.78
N SER A 423 -23.61 14.28 5.50
CA SER A 423 -23.38 15.69 5.81
C SER A 423 -22.21 15.95 6.74
N ASP A 424 -21.97 15.05 7.70
CA ASP A 424 -20.83 15.12 8.62
C ASP A 424 -19.49 14.83 7.90
N PHE A 425 -19.45 13.87 6.96
CA PHE A 425 -18.28 13.66 6.12
C PHE A 425 -17.90 14.92 5.34
N THR A 426 -18.87 15.56 4.66
CA THR A 426 -18.62 16.77 3.87
C THR A 426 -18.33 18.01 4.74
N GLU A 427 -18.75 18.01 6.00
CA GLU A 427 -18.41 19.07 6.97
C GLU A 427 -16.93 18.97 7.40
N GLU A 428 -16.45 17.75 7.65
CA GLU A 428 -15.06 17.49 8.04
C GLU A 428 -14.08 17.53 6.85
N ALA A 429 -14.53 17.05 5.68
CA ALA A 429 -13.71 16.97 4.47
C ALA A 429 -14.52 17.39 3.22
N PRO A 430 -14.59 18.69 2.90
CA PRO A 430 -15.40 19.19 1.77
C PRO A 430 -15.12 18.56 0.39
N VAL A 431 -13.90 18.07 0.14
CA VAL A 431 -13.53 17.46 -1.15
C VAL A 431 -13.66 15.94 -1.13
N PHE A 432 -13.29 15.30 -0.02
CA PHE A 432 -13.16 13.83 0.05
C PHE A 432 -14.31 13.15 0.79
N GLY A 433 -15.12 13.91 1.52
CA GLY A 433 -16.14 13.40 2.42
C GLY A 433 -17.24 12.61 1.71
N GLN A 434 -17.75 13.11 0.59
CA GLN A 434 -18.79 12.41 -0.16
C GLN A 434 -18.31 11.05 -0.66
N ALA A 435 -17.06 10.92 -1.11
CA ALA A 435 -16.51 9.63 -1.52
C ALA A 435 -16.34 8.68 -0.32
N ALA A 436 -15.80 9.19 0.79
CA ALA A 436 -15.56 8.41 2.00
C ALA A 436 -16.86 7.86 2.63
N GLN A 437 -17.99 8.56 2.46
CA GLN A 437 -19.32 8.10 2.90
C GLN A 437 -19.71 6.75 2.28
N TRP A 438 -19.31 6.48 1.03
CA TRP A 438 -19.70 5.27 0.30
C TRP A 438 -18.78 4.09 0.56
N TRP A 439 -17.60 4.31 1.13
CA TRP A 439 -16.61 3.27 1.42
C TRP A 439 -17.17 2.09 2.24
N PRO A 440 -17.92 2.31 3.34
CA PRO A 440 -18.44 1.20 4.15
C PRO A 440 -19.42 0.28 3.41
N TYR A 441 -20.09 0.76 2.34
CA TYR A 441 -21.04 -0.03 1.56
C TYR A 441 -20.46 -1.35 1.03
N ALA A 442 -19.17 -1.33 0.68
CA ALA A 442 -18.40 -2.47 0.20
C ALA A 442 -18.54 -3.68 1.12
N CYS A 443 -18.40 -3.42 2.43
CA CYS A 443 -18.36 -4.47 3.44
C CYS A 443 -19.75 -4.88 3.94
N SER A 444 -20.76 -3.99 3.84
CA SER A 444 -22.15 -4.30 4.19
C SER A 444 -22.75 -5.47 3.41
N ASN A 445 -22.22 -5.76 2.22
CA ASN A 445 -22.69 -6.84 1.35
C ASN A 445 -21.64 -7.94 1.12
N TRP A 446 -20.55 -7.94 1.91
CA TRP A 446 -19.51 -8.95 1.77
C TRP A 446 -20.06 -10.36 2.13
N PRO A 447 -19.76 -11.41 1.34
CA PRO A 447 -20.52 -12.66 1.36
C PRO A 447 -20.03 -13.63 2.44
N VAL A 448 -18.88 -13.33 3.05
CA VAL A 448 -18.17 -14.17 4.00
C VAL A 448 -17.72 -13.33 5.21
N GLN A 449 -17.47 -13.99 6.33
CA GLN A 449 -16.97 -13.36 7.55
C GLN A 449 -15.79 -14.16 8.07
N SER A 450 -14.85 -13.49 8.72
CA SER A 450 -13.73 -14.16 9.38
C SER A 450 -14.24 -14.96 10.56
N THR A 451 -13.68 -16.16 10.76
CA THR A 451 -13.90 -16.96 11.97
C THR A 451 -12.94 -16.57 13.10
N GLU A 452 -11.95 -15.73 12.81
CA GLU A 452 -10.94 -15.30 13.77
C GLU A 452 -11.47 -14.16 14.67
N PRO A 453 -11.39 -14.30 15.99
CA PRO A 453 -11.77 -13.22 16.89
C PRO A 453 -10.74 -12.08 16.86
N GLN A 454 -11.20 -10.85 16.96
CA GLN A 454 -10.34 -9.69 17.20
C GLN A 454 -9.56 -9.89 18.52
N PRO A 455 -8.22 -9.78 18.51
CA PRO A 455 -7.41 -9.99 19.70
C PRO A 455 -7.44 -8.76 20.63
N ASP A 456 -6.87 -8.92 21.82
CA ASP A 456 -6.62 -7.80 22.74
C ASP A 456 -5.34 -7.07 22.31
N PHE A 457 -5.48 -5.84 21.82
CA PHE A 457 -4.39 -5.07 21.25
C PHE A 457 -3.43 -4.47 22.28
N SER A 458 -3.67 -4.66 23.59
CA SER A 458 -2.73 -4.23 24.63
C SER A 458 -1.36 -4.89 24.54
N ALA A 459 -1.30 -6.10 23.96
CA ALA A 459 -0.07 -6.88 23.80
C ALA A 459 0.74 -7.03 25.11
N GLU A 460 0.05 -7.29 26.23
CA GLU A 460 0.65 -7.41 27.57
C GLU A 460 1.87 -8.36 27.55
N GLY A 461 3.02 -7.85 27.98
CA GLY A 461 4.28 -8.61 28.07
C GLY A 461 5.18 -8.52 26.83
N ALA A 462 4.76 -7.83 25.77
CA ALA A 462 5.61 -7.54 24.62
C ALA A 462 6.86 -6.71 24.99
N ALA A 463 7.91 -6.84 24.16
CA ALA A 463 9.03 -5.89 24.20
C ALA A 463 8.55 -4.52 23.67
N PRO A 464 9.24 -3.39 23.97
CA PRO A 464 8.82 -2.07 23.50
C PRO A 464 8.55 -2.05 22.01
N ILE A 465 7.43 -1.44 21.59
CA ILE A 465 7.00 -1.32 20.19
C ILE A 465 7.04 0.16 19.80
N LEU A 466 7.76 0.48 18.74
CA LEU A 466 7.89 1.85 18.26
C LEU A 466 6.75 2.18 17.31
N VAL A 467 5.88 3.10 17.71
CA VAL A 467 4.77 3.63 16.89
C VAL A 467 5.17 5.00 16.37
N VAL A 468 5.16 5.17 15.05
CA VAL A 468 5.62 6.39 14.38
C VAL A 468 4.42 7.06 13.71
N GLY A 469 4.28 8.37 13.93
CA GLY A 469 3.17 9.16 13.39
C GLY A 469 3.65 10.48 12.79
N THR A 470 3.16 10.81 11.60
CA THR A 470 3.37 12.10 10.96
C THR A 470 2.19 13.03 11.26
N THR A 471 2.45 14.26 11.70
CA THR A 471 1.40 15.19 12.19
C THR A 471 0.35 15.58 11.15
N ARG A 472 0.68 15.55 9.86
CA ARG A 472 -0.23 15.81 8.73
C ARG A 472 -0.22 14.65 7.73
N ASP A 473 -0.29 13.43 8.26
CA ASP A 473 -0.47 12.22 7.47
C ASP A 473 -1.90 12.15 6.90
N PRO A 474 -2.07 12.04 5.57
CA PRO A 474 -3.39 11.99 4.97
C PRO A 474 -4.13 10.66 5.16
N ALA A 475 -3.39 9.54 5.17
CA ALA A 475 -3.97 8.21 5.06
C ALA A 475 -4.21 7.57 6.43
N THR A 476 -3.29 7.82 7.36
CA THR A 476 -3.35 7.39 8.75
C THR A 476 -3.12 8.61 9.66
N PRO A 477 -4.18 9.41 9.93
CA PRO A 477 -4.07 10.61 10.75
C PRO A 477 -3.30 10.38 12.05
N TYR A 478 -2.51 11.36 12.47
CA TYR A 478 -1.58 11.27 13.60
C TYR A 478 -2.23 10.74 14.90
N GLU A 479 -3.49 11.08 15.12
CA GLU A 479 -4.27 10.63 16.27
C GLU A 479 -4.37 9.09 16.33
N GLN A 480 -4.34 8.39 15.20
CA GLN A 480 -4.30 6.92 15.17
C GLN A 480 -2.98 6.38 15.74
N SER A 481 -1.83 7.00 15.41
CA SER A 481 -0.54 6.66 16.04
C SER A 481 -0.53 6.93 17.54
N VAL A 482 -1.17 8.01 18.00
CA VAL A 482 -1.32 8.27 19.42
C VAL A 482 -2.15 7.18 20.10
N LYS A 483 -3.33 6.86 19.55
CA LYS A 483 -4.22 5.82 20.10
C LYS A 483 -3.55 4.45 20.14
N LEU A 484 -2.88 4.03 19.06
CA LEU A 484 -2.18 2.74 19.03
C LEU A 484 -1.03 2.70 20.06
N ALA A 485 -0.27 3.78 20.21
CA ALA A 485 0.79 3.85 21.22
C ALA A 485 0.24 3.79 22.65
N GLU A 486 -0.95 4.37 22.90
CA GLU A 486 -1.64 4.32 24.19
C GLU A 486 -2.29 2.95 24.47
N GLU A 487 -2.78 2.26 23.45
CA GLU A 487 -3.37 0.92 23.56
C GLU A 487 -2.31 -0.12 23.95
N LEU A 488 -1.12 -0.05 23.35
CA LEU A 488 -0.02 -0.97 23.63
C LEU A 488 0.60 -0.73 25.02
N ASP A 489 0.63 -1.75 25.88
CA ASP A 489 1.24 -1.69 27.22
C ASP A 489 2.72 -1.26 27.21
N SER A 490 3.40 -1.54 26.10
CA SER A 490 4.79 -1.15 25.83
C SER A 490 4.95 -0.32 24.57
N GLY A 491 3.92 0.45 24.20
CA GLY A 491 3.97 1.42 23.11
C GLY A 491 4.97 2.55 23.40
N VAL A 492 5.68 2.98 22.37
CA VAL A 492 6.57 4.15 22.39
C VAL A 492 6.24 5.02 21.20
N LEU A 493 5.72 6.21 21.45
CA LEU A 493 5.37 7.15 20.39
C LEU A 493 6.61 7.95 19.92
N LEU A 494 6.79 8.00 18.60
CA LEU A 494 7.74 8.87 17.92
C LEU A 494 6.99 9.71 16.88
N SER A 495 7.02 11.03 17.05
CA SER A 495 6.25 11.96 16.22
C SER A 495 7.16 12.65 15.22
N ARG A 496 6.70 12.77 13.97
CA ARG A 496 7.30 13.60 12.92
C ARG A 496 6.38 14.78 12.64
N ASP A 497 6.84 16.00 12.90
CA ASP A 497 6.17 17.20 12.41
C ASP A 497 6.46 17.35 10.91
N GLY A 498 5.47 17.01 10.08
CA GLY A 498 5.66 16.97 8.64
C GLY A 498 4.38 16.66 7.87
N ASP A 499 4.50 16.79 6.55
CA ASP A 499 3.48 16.39 5.58
C ASP A 499 3.81 15.00 5.03
N GLY A 500 2.79 14.30 4.55
CA GLY A 500 2.91 13.02 3.85
C GLY A 500 2.64 11.80 4.72
N HIS A 501 2.45 10.66 4.07
CA HIS A 501 2.16 9.39 4.71
C HIS A 501 3.45 8.68 5.13
N THR A 502 3.47 8.10 6.34
CA THR A 502 4.66 7.48 6.98
C THR A 502 5.78 8.51 7.26
N ALA A 503 6.90 8.08 7.85
CA ALA A 503 7.95 8.97 8.33
C ALA A 503 9.38 8.51 7.98
N TYR A 504 9.65 7.22 7.92
CA TYR A 504 11.00 6.70 7.63
C TYR A 504 11.43 7.04 6.20
N GLY A 505 12.65 7.56 6.04
CA GLY A 505 13.16 7.97 4.73
C GLY A 505 12.54 9.26 4.17
N ALA A 506 11.62 9.90 4.90
CA ALA A 506 10.95 11.14 4.49
C ALA A 506 11.78 12.41 4.76
N GLY A 507 13.12 12.29 4.74
CA GLY A 507 14.07 13.40 4.85
C GLY A 507 14.29 13.97 6.26
N ASN A 508 13.84 13.30 7.31
CA ASN A 508 14.00 13.74 8.71
C ASN A 508 15.00 12.83 9.46
N SER A 509 16.26 13.26 9.57
CA SER A 509 17.29 12.45 10.23
C SER A 509 17.01 12.15 11.71
N CYS A 510 16.20 12.96 12.40
CA CYS A 510 15.82 12.68 13.79
C CYS A 510 14.91 11.44 13.91
N ILE A 511 14.07 11.20 12.89
CA ILE A 511 13.23 10.02 12.74
C ILE A 511 14.10 8.83 12.33
N ASP A 512 14.85 8.96 11.23
CA ASP A 512 15.67 7.88 10.68
C ASP A 512 16.68 7.35 11.72
N ASP A 513 17.39 8.24 12.42
CA ASP A 513 18.35 7.87 13.45
C ASP A 513 17.67 7.12 14.63
N ALA A 514 16.45 7.50 15.01
CA ALA A 514 15.72 6.86 16.10
C ALA A 514 15.27 5.45 15.71
N ILE A 515 14.71 5.29 14.51
CA ILE A 515 14.28 4.00 13.98
C ILE A 515 15.48 3.07 13.77
N ASN A 516 16.55 3.56 13.14
CA ASN A 516 17.79 2.80 12.92
C ASN A 516 18.40 2.35 14.27
N THR A 517 18.47 3.24 15.26
CA THR A 517 19.00 2.91 16.60
C THR A 517 18.15 1.83 17.27
N TYR A 518 16.82 1.95 17.21
CA TYR A 518 15.92 0.96 17.79
C TYR A 518 16.06 -0.40 17.08
N LEU A 519 16.04 -0.41 15.74
CA LEU A 519 16.17 -1.64 14.97
C LEU A 519 17.55 -2.29 15.11
N VAL A 520 18.65 -1.56 15.26
CA VAL A 520 20.00 -2.13 15.32
C VAL A 520 20.45 -2.43 16.75
N GLU A 521 20.18 -1.52 17.68
CA GLU A 521 20.64 -1.59 19.08
C GLU A 521 19.57 -2.16 20.02
N GLY A 522 18.28 -2.05 19.68
CA GLY A 522 17.16 -2.45 20.54
C GLY A 522 16.80 -1.41 21.58
N THR A 523 17.26 -0.16 21.39
CA THR A 523 16.98 0.95 22.31
C THR A 523 15.92 1.85 21.69
N PRO A 524 14.66 1.84 22.17
CA PRO A 524 13.65 2.76 21.66
C PRO A 524 14.00 4.21 22.07
N PRO A 525 13.50 5.22 21.34
CA PRO A 525 13.57 6.60 21.80
C PRO A 525 12.81 6.77 23.14
N THR A 526 12.97 7.92 23.78
CA THR A 526 12.06 8.31 24.86
C THR A 526 10.65 8.39 24.29
N ASP A 527 9.68 7.82 25.00
CA ASP A 527 8.27 7.95 24.64
C ASP A 527 7.82 9.42 24.52
N GLY A 528 7.02 9.70 23.49
CA GLY A 528 6.61 11.05 23.10
C GLY A 528 7.75 11.91 22.53
N LYS A 529 8.79 11.30 21.96
CA LYS A 529 9.85 12.06 21.28
C LYS A 529 9.27 12.71 20.02
N GLU A 530 9.43 14.02 19.92
CA GLU A 530 9.09 14.79 18.73
C GLU A 530 10.34 15.07 17.89
N CYS A 531 10.20 14.84 16.59
CA CYS A 531 11.03 15.25 15.49
C CYS A 531 10.13 15.99 14.49
#